data_AF-A0A3N4SME4-F1
#
_entry.id   AF-A0A3N4SME4-F1
#
_cell.length_a   1.000
_cell.length_b   1.000
_cell.length_c   1.000
_cell.angle_alpha   90.00
_cell.angle_beta   90.00
_cell.angle_gamma   90.00
#
_symmetry.space_group_name_H-M   'P 1'
#
loop_
_entity.id
_entity.type
_entity.pdbx_description
1 polymer ?
#
loop_
_entity_poly.entity_id
_entity_poly.type
_entity_poly.pdbx_seq_one_letter_code
_entity_poly.pdbx_strand_id
1 'polypeptide(L)'
;MRALAAEDPDAPELWALVAEFRRECPKCGAMRDRHEARVRRGEPKHFRRPEVGDLTLVIEVMRFGDDGQRMTAYQAEPGRADEAALGKLAAR
;
A
#
# COMPACT_ATOMS: atom_id res chain seq x y z
N MET A 1 11.08 -0.32 -3.12
CA MET A 1 12.27 -0.79 -3.85
C MET A 1 13.61 -0.42 -3.23
N ARG A 2 13.72 0.48 -2.23
CA ARG A 2 15.00 0.64 -1.52
C ARG A 2 15.37 -0.60 -0.70
N ALA A 3 14.39 -1.25 -0.07
CA ALA A 3 14.60 -2.53 0.63
C ALA A 3 15.07 -3.62 -0.36
N LEU A 4 14.33 -3.84 -1.45
CA LEU A 4 14.70 -4.82 -2.50
C LEU A 4 16.04 -4.50 -3.19
N ALA A 5 16.32 -3.22 -3.52
CA ALA A 5 17.59 -2.83 -4.13
C ALA A 5 18.78 -2.80 -3.14
N ALA A 6 18.51 -2.90 -1.83
CA ALA A 6 19.55 -3.11 -0.82
C ALA A 6 19.82 -4.61 -0.59
N GLU A 7 18.88 -5.48 -0.96
CA GLU A 7 19.05 -6.94 -0.91
C GLU A 7 19.91 -7.44 -2.08
N ASP A 8 19.77 -6.85 -3.26
CA ASP A 8 20.68 -7.07 -4.41
C ASP A 8 20.89 -5.77 -5.22
N PRO A 9 21.99 -5.04 -4.97
CA PRO A 9 22.30 -3.79 -5.67
C PRO A 9 22.60 -3.95 -7.15
N ASP A 10 22.99 -5.14 -7.60
CA ASP A 10 23.49 -5.41 -8.95
C ASP A 10 22.45 -6.11 -9.83
N ALA A 11 21.24 -6.38 -9.33
CA ALA A 11 20.17 -7.02 -10.09
C ALA A 11 19.71 -6.14 -11.28
N PRO A 12 20.10 -6.45 -12.54
CA PRO A 12 19.81 -5.59 -13.69
C PRO A 12 18.31 -5.55 -14.01
N GLU A 13 17.59 -6.64 -13.75
CA GLU A 13 16.15 -6.74 -13.94
C GLU A 13 15.37 -5.82 -13.00
N LEU A 14 15.85 -5.68 -11.75
CA LEU A 14 15.25 -4.76 -10.78
C LEU A 14 15.40 -3.30 -11.25
N TRP A 15 16.57 -2.93 -11.75
CA TRP A 15 16.81 -1.57 -12.25
C TRP A 15 16.02 -1.26 -13.52
N ALA A 16 15.84 -2.23 -14.42
CA ALA A 16 14.96 -2.09 -15.57
C ALA A 16 13.50 -1.79 -15.16
N LEU A 17 12.98 -2.53 -14.18
CA LEU A 17 11.64 -2.30 -13.62
C LEU A 17 11.54 -0.94 -12.91
N VAL A 18 12.59 -0.50 -12.22
CA VAL A 18 12.65 0.85 -11.61
C VAL A 18 12.56 1.94 -12.68
N ALA A 19 13.27 1.78 -13.79
CA ALA A 19 13.26 2.73 -14.89
C ALA A 19 11.89 2.81 -15.57
N GLU A 20 11.26 1.65 -15.83
CA GLU A 20 9.89 1.58 -16.37
C GLU A 20 8.90 2.26 -15.42
N PHE A 21 8.91 1.90 -14.13
CA PHE A 21 8.01 2.51 -13.13
C PHE A 21 8.12 4.05 -13.11
N ARG A 22 9.34 4.60 -13.21
CA ARG A 22 9.56 6.05 -13.22
C ARG A 22 8.99 6.72 -14.47
N ARG A 23 9.02 6.04 -15.62
CA ARG A 23 8.38 6.52 -16.86
C ARG A 23 6.86 6.50 -16.75
N GLU A 24 6.28 5.40 -16.26
CA GLU A 24 4.83 5.20 -16.22
C GLU A 24 4.15 6.01 -15.09
N CYS A 25 4.85 6.29 -13.99
CA CYS A 25 4.37 7.20 -12.95
C CYS A 25 5.40 8.26 -12.56
N PRO A 26 5.56 9.34 -13.36
CA PRO A 26 6.50 10.42 -13.06
C PRO A 26 6.27 11.04 -11.68
N LYS A 27 5.00 11.23 -11.29
CA LYS A 27 4.62 11.73 -9.96
C LYS A 27 5.08 10.78 -8.83
N CYS A 28 4.94 9.47 -9.02
CA CYS A 28 5.40 8.49 -8.05
C CYS A 28 6.93 8.47 -7.95
N GLY A 29 7.63 8.63 -9.09
CA GLY A 29 9.07 8.81 -9.15
C GLY A 29 9.52 10.01 -8.30
N ALA A 30 8.95 11.19 -8.57
CA ALA A 30 9.27 12.42 -7.83
C ALA A 30 8.99 12.31 -6.33
N MET A 31 7.83 11.76 -5.93
CA MET A 31 7.48 11.53 -4.53
C MET A 31 8.52 10.63 -3.84
N ARG A 32 9.03 9.62 -4.56
CA ARG A 32 10.05 8.71 -4.04
C ARG A 32 11.43 9.37 -3.93
N ASP A 33 11.82 10.19 -4.90
CA ASP A 33 13.09 10.92 -4.88
C ASP A 33 13.14 11.92 -3.71
N ARG A 34 11.98 12.51 -3.35
CA ARG A 34 11.83 13.38 -2.17
C ARG A 34 11.70 12.63 -0.83
N HIS A 35 11.85 11.30 -0.84
CA HIS A 35 11.64 10.44 0.34
C HIS A 35 10.24 10.54 0.98
N GLU A 36 9.24 10.97 0.22
CA GLU A 36 7.85 11.08 0.70
C GLU A 36 7.13 9.72 0.73
N ALA A 37 7.76 8.67 0.19
CA ALA A 37 7.30 7.29 0.31
C ALA A 37 7.45 6.78 1.75
N ARG A 38 6.43 7.00 2.57
CA ARG A 38 6.39 6.57 3.97
C ARG A 38 6.23 5.05 4.08
N VAL A 39 6.90 4.46 5.07
CA VAL A 39 6.60 3.10 5.53
C VAL A 39 5.17 3.09 6.05
N ARG A 40 4.34 2.14 5.59
CA ARG A 40 2.97 1.97 6.08
C ARG A 40 3.04 1.58 7.56
N ARG A 41 2.68 2.51 8.45
CA ARG A 41 2.41 2.24 9.87
C ARG A 41 0.94 1.87 10.02
N GLY A 42 0.61 1.08 11.05
CA GLY A 42 -0.73 0.58 11.37
C GLY A 42 -1.73 1.66 11.80
N GLU A 43 -1.57 2.88 11.30
CA GLU A 43 -2.51 3.98 11.50
C GLU A 43 -3.75 3.78 10.61
N PRO A 44 -4.95 4.12 11.11
CA PRO A 44 -6.17 4.08 10.32
C PRO A 44 -6.04 4.86 9.01
N LYS A 45 -6.67 4.34 7.95
CA LYS A 45 -6.67 4.98 6.64
C LYS A 45 -8.05 5.36 6.19
N HIS A 46 -8.07 6.60 5.72
CA HIS A 46 -9.24 7.28 5.22
C HIS A 46 -9.22 7.12 3.70
N PHE A 47 -10.28 6.53 3.17
CA PHE A 47 -10.50 6.36 1.75
C PHE A 47 -11.74 7.13 1.36
N ARG A 48 -11.76 7.64 0.13
CA ARG A 48 -12.98 8.12 -0.50
C ARG A 48 -13.34 7.18 -1.63
N ARG A 49 -14.50 6.54 -1.52
CA ARG A 49 -15.03 5.60 -2.52
C ARG A 49 -16.31 6.17 -3.11
N PRO A 50 -16.42 6.30 -4.44
CA PRO A 50 -17.63 6.82 -5.07
C PRO A 50 -18.92 6.13 -4.63
N GLU A 51 -18.86 4.84 -4.31
CA GLU A 51 -20.02 4.01 -4.00
C GLU A 51 -20.51 4.11 -2.56
N VAL A 52 -19.61 4.39 -1.61
CA VAL A 52 -19.92 4.34 -0.16
C VAL A 52 -19.47 5.58 0.61
N GLY A 53 -18.89 6.57 -0.06
CA GLY A 53 -18.42 7.81 0.56
C GLY A 53 -17.06 7.65 1.24
N ASP A 54 -16.89 8.34 2.36
CA ASP A 54 -15.67 8.27 3.16
C ASP A 54 -15.67 6.99 4.01
N LEU A 55 -14.50 6.32 4.09
CA LEU A 55 -14.32 5.04 4.77
C LEU A 55 -13.03 5.07 5.60
N THR A 56 -13.13 4.81 6.89
CA THR A 56 -11.99 4.74 7.81
C THR A 56 -11.71 3.30 8.20
N LEU A 57 -10.55 2.77 7.79
CA LEU A 57 -10.15 1.39 8.04
C LEU A 57 -8.87 1.32 8.87
N VAL A 58 -8.87 0.52 9.92
CA VAL A 58 -7.66 0.10 10.63
C VAL A 58 -6.84 -0.78 9.69
N ILE A 59 -5.52 -0.62 9.73
CA ILE A 59 -4.60 -1.42 8.92
C ILE A 59 -3.75 -2.29 9.83
N GLU A 60 -3.76 -3.58 9.55
CA GLU A 60 -2.81 -4.52 10.10
C GLU A 60 -1.88 -5.04 9.00
N VAL A 61 -0.57 -5.08 9.28
CA VAL A 61 0.44 -5.60 8.36
C VAL A 61 1.14 -6.77 9.03
N MET A 62 0.89 -7.97 8.52
CA MET A 62 1.52 -9.21 8.94
C MET A 62 2.65 -9.58 7.98
N ARG A 63 3.78 -10.05 8.51
CA ARG A 63 4.92 -10.58 7.74
C ARG A 63 4.93 -12.10 7.87
N PHE A 64 5.22 -12.81 6.78
CA PHE A 64 5.36 -14.26 6.77
C PHE A 64 6.78 -14.61 6.36
N GLY A 65 7.42 -15.48 7.14
CA GLY A 65 8.81 -15.89 6.88
C GLY A 65 9.78 -14.72 6.73
N ASP A 66 10.92 -15.02 6.12
CA ASP A 66 12.00 -14.07 5.86
C ASP A 66 12.16 -13.75 4.36
N ASP A 67 11.29 -14.28 3.51
CA ASP A 67 11.28 -14.06 2.05
C ASP A 67 10.66 -12.72 1.62
N GLY A 68 10.28 -11.90 2.60
CA GLY A 68 9.70 -10.58 2.38
C GLY A 68 8.19 -10.59 2.10
N GLN A 69 7.51 -11.74 2.17
CA GLN A 69 6.07 -11.85 1.99
C GLN A 69 5.30 -11.16 3.11
N ARG A 70 4.22 -10.44 2.75
CA ARG A 70 3.38 -9.69 3.69
C ARG A 70 1.92 -9.72 3.29
N MET A 71 1.03 -9.81 4.27
CA MET A 71 -0.41 -9.56 4.12
C MET A 71 -0.77 -8.25 4.80
N THR A 72 -1.57 -7.44 4.12
CA THR A 72 -2.14 -6.23 4.70
C THR A 72 -3.64 -6.39 4.78
N ALA A 73 -4.19 -6.41 6.00
CA ALA A 73 -5.61 -6.46 6.24
C ALA A 73 -6.13 -5.04 6.51
N TYR A 74 -7.28 -4.72 5.92
CA TYR A 74 -8.01 -3.49 6.17
C TYR A 74 -9.34 -3.84 6.84
N GLN A 75 -9.59 -3.30 8.01
CA GLN A 75 -10.75 -3.64 8.84
C GLN A 75 -11.50 -2.39 9.24
N ALA A 76 -12.82 -2.43 9.13
CA ALA A 76 -13.67 -1.43 9.76
C ALA A 76 -13.82 -1.76 11.25
N GLU A 77 -13.96 -0.73 12.09
CA GLU A 77 -14.37 -0.95 13.48
C GLU A 77 -15.79 -1.55 13.51
N PRO A 78 -16.01 -2.67 14.22
CA PRO A 78 -17.34 -3.28 14.34
C PRO A 78 -18.37 -2.31 14.94
N GLY A 79 -19.59 -2.32 14.42
CA GLY A 79 -20.69 -1.46 14.85
C GLY A 79 -20.63 -0.02 14.35
N ARG A 80 -19.61 0.37 13.56
CA ARG A 80 -19.53 1.69 12.93
C ARG A 80 -20.18 1.69 11.54
N ALA A 81 -20.50 2.89 11.04
CA ALA A 81 -20.95 3.09 9.66
C ALA A 81 -19.96 2.51 8.62
N ASP A 82 -18.66 2.56 8.94
CA ASP A 82 -17.59 1.99 8.10
C ASP A 82 -17.74 0.49 7.87
N GLU A 83 -18.28 -0.28 8.83
CA GLU A 83 -18.49 -1.73 8.69
C GLU A 83 -19.53 -2.02 7.61
N ALA A 84 -20.67 -1.33 7.65
CA ALA A 84 -21.72 -1.46 6.64
C ALA A 84 -21.24 -0.98 5.26
N ALA A 85 -20.45 0.09 5.22
CA ALA A 85 -19.84 0.59 3.98
C ALA A 85 -18.85 -0.42 3.38
N LEU A 86 -17.99 -1.03 4.21
CA LEU A 86 -17.05 -2.06 3.77
C LEU A 86 -17.80 -3.31 3.27
N GLY A 87 -18.85 -3.74 3.96
CA GLY A 87 -19.69 -4.86 3.52
C GLY A 87 -20.31 -4.65 2.14
N LYS A 88 -20.81 -3.44 1.86
CA LYS A 88 -21.33 -3.08 0.53
C LYS A 88 -20.27 -3.15 -0.57
N LEU A 89 -19.03 -2.77 -0.27
CA LEU A 89 -17.91 -2.88 -1.22
C LEU A 89 -17.49 -4.33 -1.46
N ALA A 90 -17.55 -5.19 -0.44
CA ALA A 90 -17.13 -6.59 -0.53
C ALA A 90 -18.13 -7.50 -1.26
N ALA A 91 -19.40 -7.10 -1.34
CA ALA A 91 -20.46 -7.87 -2.00
C ALA A 91 -20.48 -7.73 -3.55
N ARG A 92 -19.37 -7.29 -4.16
CA ARG A 92 -19.22 -7.13 -5.60
C ARG A 92 -18.42 -8.25 -6.23
#